data_AF-A0A067BIU0-F1
#
_entry.id   AF-A0A067BIU0-F1
#
_cell.length_a   1.000
_cell.length_b   1.000
_cell.length_c   1.000
_cell.angle_alpha   90.00
_cell.angle_beta   90.00
_cell.angle_gamma   90.00
#
_symmetry.space_group_name_H-M   'P 1'
#
loop_
_entity.id
_entity.type
_entity.pdbx_description
1 polymer ?
#
loop_
_entity_poly.entity_id
_entity_poly.type
_entity_poly.pdbx_seq_one_letter_code
_entity_poly.pdbx_strand_id
1 'polypeptide(L)'
;MTHRLLLIALAASAHGLSTLYGSCPVPNPASTSPCVLGGNGSVEATYAVDTSLRFDVQGAGIDVVQSLPATATSINLIMNEITSVGASPAAVVQTMNLSYNRILSLDAISSLPTLRTLDLSYNNISDASTLSTQLTRFPNLTALSLRGNRISAIQNPKLPPGLQSLTKTFTFR
;
A
#
# COMPACT_ATOMS: atom_id res chain seq x y z
N MET A 1 14.51 -0.44 27.27
CA MET A 1 13.48 0.58 27.54
C MET A 1 12.66 0.77 26.28
N THR A 2 11.50 0.15 26.23
CA THR A 2 10.60 0.13 25.07
C THR A 2 9.72 1.38 25.09
N HIS A 3 9.96 2.32 24.19
CA HIS A 3 8.99 3.38 23.90
C HIS A 3 8.17 2.95 22.68
N ARG A 4 7.13 2.15 22.95
CA ARG A 4 5.95 2.09 22.09
C ARG A 4 5.22 3.43 22.27
N LEU A 5 5.55 4.43 21.45
CA LEU A 5 4.57 5.47 21.17
C LEU A 5 3.55 4.87 20.20
N LEU A 6 2.48 4.33 20.78
CA LEU A 6 1.22 4.19 20.09
C LEU A 6 0.69 5.62 19.91
N LEU A 7 1.08 6.30 18.82
CA LEU A 7 0.37 7.51 18.42
C LEU A 7 -1.01 7.05 17.96
N ILE A 8 -2.00 7.24 18.82
CA ILE A 8 -3.40 7.29 18.41
C ILE A 8 -3.46 8.47 17.44
N ALA A 9 -3.61 8.20 16.13
CA ALA A 9 -3.89 9.21 15.13
C ALA A 9 -5.24 9.85 15.47
N LEU A 10 -5.19 10.94 16.24
CA LEU A 10 -6.32 11.80 16.50
C LEU A 10 -6.58 12.61 15.22
N ALA A 11 -7.81 12.45 14.73
CA ALA A 11 -8.45 13.21 13.67
C ALA A 11 -7.88 13.01 12.26
N ALA A 12 -8.77 12.56 11.35
CA ALA A 12 -8.69 12.94 9.95
C ALA A 12 -8.38 14.43 9.89
N SER A 13 -7.18 14.77 9.45
CA SER A 13 -6.75 16.17 9.42
C SER A 13 -7.69 16.90 8.48
N ALA A 14 -8.23 18.03 8.93
CA ALA A 14 -8.96 18.96 8.09
C ALA A 14 -8.02 19.69 7.09
N HIS A 15 -6.90 19.06 6.69
CA HIS A 15 -5.72 19.69 6.12
C HIS A 15 -5.18 18.92 4.90
N GLY A 16 -5.94 18.87 3.81
CA GLY A 16 -5.42 18.49 2.49
C GLY A 16 -4.92 17.04 2.38
N LEU A 17 -4.40 16.69 1.20
CA LEU A 17 -3.94 15.33 0.90
C LEU A 17 -2.60 15.07 1.60
N SER A 18 -2.52 14.01 2.42
CA SER A 18 -1.27 13.57 3.06
C SER A 18 -0.53 12.57 2.17
N THR A 19 0.78 12.79 1.98
CA THR A 19 1.63 11.99 1.10
C THR A 19 2.74 11.29 1.89
N LEU A 20 2.83 9.97 1.74
CA LEU A 20 3.90 9.16 2.31
C LEU A 20 5.12 9.11 1.39
N TYR A 21 6.30 9.35 1.97
CA TYR A 21 7.60 9.18 1.33
C TYR A 21 8.42 8.13 2.07
N GLY A 22 9.04 7.21 1.32
CA GLY A 22 9.94 6.19 1.86
C GLY A 22 11.27 6.74 2.38
N SER A 23 11.64 7.92 1.90
CA SER A 23 12.72 8.75 2.43
C SER A 23 12.24 10.19 2.41
N CYS A 24 12.29 10.88 3.55
CA CYS A 24 11.74 12.22 3.66
C CYS A 24 12.46 13.20 2.72
N PRO A 25 11.74 13.96 1.88
CA PRO A 25 12.36 14.87 0.91
C PRO A 25 12.82 16.20 1.53
N VAL A 26 12.74 16.34 2.86
CA VAL A 26 13.20 17.54 3.58
C VAL A 26 14.66 17.39 4.04
N PRO A 27 15.44 18.48 4.09
CA PRO A 27 16.82 18.45 4.59
C PRO A 27 16.93 17.91 6.04
N ASN A 28 18.04 17.22 6.31
CA ASN A 28 18.50 16.63 7.59
C ASN A 28 17.99 17.36 8.87
N PRO A 29 17.56 16.64 9.93
CA PRO A 29 17.83 15.22 10.24
C PRO A 29 16.79 14.18 9.80
N ALA A 30 15.70 14.57 9.15
CA ALA A 30 14.65 13.63 8.75
C ALA A 30 14.89 12.89 7.41
N SER A 31 15.93 13.24 6.63
CA SER A 31 16.05 12.86 5.21
C SER A 31 16.21 11.37 4.93
N THR A 32 16.58 10.56 5.92
CA THR A 32 16.77 9.11 5.78
C THR A 32 15.60 8.29 6.30
N SER A 33 14.67 8.91 7.01
CA SER A 33 13.52 8.24 7.59
C SER A 33 12.31 8.37 6.66
N PRO A 34 11.42 7.36 6.59
CA PRO A 34 10.11 7.54 5.99
C PRO A 34 9.34 8.66 6.70
N CYS A 35 8.54 9.43 5.97
CA CYS A 35 7.74 10.48 6.55
C CYS A 35 6.44 10.72 5.79
N VAL A 36 5.47 11.30 6.47
CA VAL A 36 4.23 11.79 5.87
C VAL A 36 4.30 13.31 5.82
N LEU A 37 4.09 13.88 4.63
CA LEU A 37 3.93 15.30 4.44
C LEU A 37 2.46 15.64 4.25
N GLY A 38 2.00 16.70 4.92
CA GLY A 38 0.67 17.27 4.69
C GLY A 38 0.60 18.05 3.37
N GLY A 39 -0.60 18.50 2.99
CA GLY A 39 -0.82 19.20 1.72
C GLY A 39 -0.06 20.53 1.56
N ASN A 40 0.48 21.09 2.64
CA ASN A 40 1.34 22.28 2.64
C ASN A 40 2.85 21.96 2.55
N GLY A 41 3.23 20.69 2.42
CA GLY A 41 4.62 20.23 2.38
C GLY A 41 5.31 20.13 3.74
N SER A 42 4.61 20.40 4.85
CA SER A 42 5.16 20.22 6.19
C SER A 42 5.19 18.75 6.60
N VAL A 43 6.19 18.36 7.38
CA VAL A 43 6.30 17.00 7.93
C VAL A 43 5.27 16.85 9.05
N GLU A 44 4.27 16.00 8.84
CA GLU A 44 3.25 15.68 9.84
C GLU A 44 3.75 14.60 10.81
N ALA A 45 4.49 13.62 10.27
CA ALA A 45 5.06 12.54 11.06
C ALA A 45 6.29 11.93 10.37
N THR A 46 7.23 11.46 11.18
CA THR A 46 8.33 10.59 10.74
C THR A 46 8.13 9.20 11.32
N TYR A 47 8.59 8.20 10.57
CA TYR A 47 8.42 6.79 10.90
C TYR A 47 9.77 6.08 10.77
N ALA A 48 9.84 4.85 11.29
CA ALA A 48 11.01 4.00 11.16
C ALA A 48 10.61 2.64 10.60
N VAL A 49 11.52 2.02 9.86
CA VAL A 49 11.46 0.59 9.56
C VAL A 49 12.08 -0.14 10.76
N ASP A 50 11.36 -1.13 11.30
CA ASP A 50 11.81 -1.86 12.49
C ASP A 50 12.99 -2.81 12.17
N THR A 51 13.56 -3.44 13.21
CA THR A 51 14.67 -4.38 13.05
C THR A 51 14.30 -5.67 12.30
N SER A 52 13.02 -5.96 12.14
CA SER A 52 12.49 -7.06 11.34
C SER A 52 12.14 -6.63 9.91
N LEU A 53 12.57 -5.45 9.49
CA LEU A 53 12.29 -4.86 8.17
C LEU A 53 10.79 -4.61 7.92
N ARG A 54 10.02 -4.36 8.99
CA ARG A 54 8.60 -4.02 8.90
C ARG A 54 8.39 -2.52 8.96
N PHE A 55 7.46 -2.04 8.16
CA PHE A 55 6.99 -0.67 8.15
C PHE A 55 5.48 -0.66 8.35
N ASP A 56 5.00 0.04 9.37
CA ASP A 56 3.59 0.02 9.77
C ASP A 56 3.07 1.44 10.00
N VAL A 57 2.08 1.85 9.20
CA VAL A 57 1.38 3.13 9.32
C VAL A 57 -0.09 2.93 9.02
N GLN A 58 -0.96 3.13 10.03
CA GLN A 58 -2.39 2.86 9.92
C GLN A 58 -3.19 4.08 10.37
N GLY A 59 -4.32 4.34 9.73
CA GLY A 59 -5.22 5.42 10.18
C GLY A 59 -4.62 6.82 10.08
N ALA A 60 -3.57 7.02 9.29
CA ALA A 60 -2.84 8.28 9.19
C ALA A 60 -3.40 9.22 8.11
N GLY A 61 -4.52 8.86 7.46
CA GLY A 61 -5.13 9.69 6.41
C GLY A 61 -4.29 9.81 5.14
N ILE A 62 -3.35 8.89 4.91
CA ILE A 62 -2.48 8.92 3.72
C ILE A 62 -3.32 8.71 2.47
N ASP A 63 -3.23 9.62 1.50
CA ASP A 63 -3.90 9.52 0.20
C ASP A 63 -2.95 9.01 -0.90
N VAL A 64 -1.71 9.50 -0.91
CA VAL A 64 -0.71 9.11 -1.91
C VAL A 64 0.50 8.51 -1.21
N VAL A 65 0.96 7.36 -1.67
CA VAL A 65 2.30 6.87 -1.36
C VAL A 65 3.19 7.23 -2.53
N GLN A 66 4.02 8.25 -2.37
CA GLN A 66 4.95 8.68 -3.43
C GLN A 66 6.08 7.66 -3.61
N SER A 67 6.59 7.11 -2.50
CA SER A 67 7.63 6.09 -2.52
C SER A 67 7.56 5.20 -1.28
N LEU A 68 8.01 3.96 -1.43
CA LEU A 68 8.09 2.99 -0.34
C LEU A 68 9.47 3.05 0.34
N PRO A 69 9.58 2.77 1.65
CA PRO A 69 10.85 2.65 2.34
C PRO A 69 11.75 1.61 1.68
N ALA A 70 12.99 1.99 1.37
CA ALA A 70 13.89 1.15 0.56
C ALA A 70 14.26 -0.18 1.23
N THR A 71 14.23 -0.25 2.57
CA THR A 71 14.67 -1.42 3.34
C THR A 71 13.52 -2.32 3.80
N ALA A 72 12.26 -1.86 3.70
CA ALA A 72 11.13 -2.61 4.22
C ALA A 72 10.78 -3.79 3.30
N THR A 73 10.68 -4.98 3.89
CA THR A 73 10.22 -6.20 3.20
C THR A 73 8.75 -6.48 3.47
N SER A 74 8.22 -5.94 4.58
CA SER A 74 6.81 -6.06 4.97
C SER A 74 6.24 -4.67 5.26
N ILE A 75 5.21 -4.29 4.52
CA ILE A 75 4.58 -2.97 4.60
C ILE A 75 3.11 -3.14 4.99
N ASN A 76 2.69 -2.47 6.07
CA ASN A 76 1.31 -2.41 6.51
C ASN A 76 0.81 -0.96 6.43
N LEU A 77 -0.17 -0.75 5.55
CA LEU A 77 -0.80 0.55 5.27
C LEU A 77 -2.33 0.47 5.37
N ILE A 78 -2.82 -0.45 6.20
CA ILE A 78 -4.25 -0.67 6.43
C ILE A 78 -4.96 0.59 6.95
N MET A 79 -6.23 0.76 6.58
CA MET A 79 -7.09 1.83 7.10
C MET A 79 -6.52 3.24 6.85
N ASN A 80 -5.99 3.50 5.65
CA ASN A 80 -5.68 4.86 5.20
C ASN A 80 -6.69 5.28 4.11
N GLU A 81 -6.38 6.34 3.38
CA GLU A 81 -7.22 6.84 2.28
C GLU A 81 -6.55 6.63 0.92
N ILE A 82 -5.64 5.65 0.83
CA ILE A 82 -4.68 5.54 -0.27
C ILE A 82 -5.41 5.32 -1.60
N THR A 83 -5.11 6.17 -2.56
CA THR A 83 -5.59 6.09 -3.95
C THR A 83 -4.49 5.63 -4.90
N SER A 84 -3.21 5.86 -4.58
CA SER A 84 -2.06 5.44 -5.39
C SER A 84 -0.79 5.12 -4.59
N VAL A 85 -0.01 4.20 -5.15
CA VAL A 85 1.27 3.71 -4.61
C VAL A 85 2.35 3.75 -5.69
N GLY A 86 3.16 4.79 -5.62
CA GLY A 86 4.47 4.86 -6.24
C GLY A 86 5.45 3.87 -5.60
N ALA A 87 6.25 3.21 -6.42
CA ALA A 87 7.38 2.43 -5.96
C ALA A 87 8.68 3.15 -6.34
N SER A 88 9.66 3.16 -5.42
CA SER A 88 11.02 3.51 -5.79
C SER A 88 11.69 2.30 -6.47
N PRO A 89 12.67 2.50 -7.37
CA PRO A 89 13.31 1.43 -8.14
C PRO A 89 14.11 0.38 -7.32
N ALA A 90 13.98 0.36 -5.99
CA ALA A 90 14.67 -0.57 -5.09
C ALA A 90 13.76 -1.26 -4.05
N ALA A 91 12.43 -1.25 -4.24
CA ALA A 91 11.51 -1.85 -3.28
C ALA A 91 11.70 -3.38 -3.18
N VAL A 92 12.31 -3.85 -2.08
CA VAL A 92 12.47 -5.27 -1.72
C VAL A 92 11.22 -5.86 -1.06
N VAL A 93 10.06 -5.22 -1.25
CA VAL A 93 8.82 -5.52 -0.56
C VAL A 93 8.27 -6.88 -1.00
N GLN A 94 8.10 -7.77 -0.05
CA GLN A 94 7.57 -9.12 -0.27
C GLN A 94 6.11 -9.24 0.17
N THR A 95 5.71 -8.48 1.21
CA THR A 95 4.35 -8.49 1.75
C THR A 95 3.82 -7.08 1.88
N MET A 96 2.63 -6.83 1.36
CA MET A 96 1.99 -5.52 1.41
C MET A 96 0.51 -5.66 1.80
N ASN A 97 0.11 -4.93 2.84
CA ASN A 97 -1.29 -4.79 3.23
C ASN A 97 -1.78 -3.37 2.91
N LEU A 98 -2.70 -3.28 1.96
CA LEU A 98 -3.39 -2.06 1.52
C LEU A 98 -4.91 -2.19 1.76
N SER A 99 -5.34 -3.06 2.66
CA SER A 99 -6.77 -3.24 2.93
C SER A 99 -7.39 -1.98 3.56
N TYR A 100 -8.70 -1.78 3.37
CA TYR A 100 -9.42 -0.60 3.85
C TYR A 100 -8.79 0.72 3.38
N ASN A 101 -8.59 0.84 2.07
CA ASN A 101 -8.13 2.07 1.41
C ASN A 101 -9.12 2.46 0.28
N ARG A 102 -8.74 3.37 -0.62
CA ARG A 102 -9.58 3.89 -1.71
C ARG A 102 -9.05 3.55 -3.10
N ILE A 103 -8.30 2.46 -3.22
CA ILE A 103 -7.69 2.04 -4.50
C ILE A 103 -8.79 1.62 -5.48
N LEU A 104 -8.74 2.19 -6.69
CA LEU A 104 -9.74 1.96 -7.76
C LEU A 104 -9.32 0.90 -8.77
N SER A 105 -8.02 0.68 -8.93
CA SER A 105 -7.46 -0.32 -9.83
C SER A 105 -6.03 -0.66 -9.42
N LEU A 106 -5.48 -1.76 -9.92
CA LEU A 106 -4.07 -2.09 -9.68
C LEU A 106 -3.15 -1.13 -10.45
N ASP A 107 -3.62 -0.35 -11.43
CA ASP A 107 -2.78 0.67 -12.12
C ASP A 107 -2.28 1.75 -11.17
N ALA A 108 -3.02 1.96 -10.09
CA ALA A 108 -2.59 2.81 -8.99
C ALA A 108 -1.34 2.30 -8.25
N ILE A 109 -0.96 1.02 -8.42
CA ILE A 109 0.18 0.40 -7.72
C ILE A 109 1.30 0.17 -8.73
N SER A 110 2.46 0.78 -8.48
CA SER A 110 3.65 0.58 -9.31
C SER A 110 4.10 -0.89 -9.34
N SER A 111 4.94 -1.24 -10.31
CA SER A 111 5.49 -2.59 -10.41
C SER A 111 6.30 -2.97 -9.16
N LEU A 112 5.99 -4.13 -8.58
CA LEU A 112 6.67 -4.66 -7.40
C LEU A 112 7.11 -6.10 -7.69
N PRO A 113 8.25 -6.29 -8.38
CA PRO A 113 8.65 -7.59 -8.90
C PRO A 113 8.96 -8.61 -7.81
N THR A 114 9.28 -8.17 -6.60
CA THR A 114 9.61 -9.00 -5.44
C THR A 114 8.38 -9.39 -4.60
N LEU A 115 7.22 -8.81 -4.88
CA LEU A 115 6.00 -8.97 -4.07
C LEU A 115 5.45 -10.38 -4.19
N ARG A 116 5.16 -10.99 -3.04
CA ARG A 116 4.62 -12.35 -2.91
C ARG A 116 3.21 -12.37 -2.34
N THR A 117 2.90 -11.42 -1.47
CA THR A 117 1.61 -11.33 -0.79
C THR A 117 1.08 -9.90 -0.87
N LEU A 118 -0.14 -9.75 -1.38
CA LEU A 118 -0.83 -8.47 -1.50
C LEU A 118 -2.26 -8.57 -0.98
N ASP A 119 -2.59 -7.76 0.01
CA ASP A 119 -3.97 -7.60 0.48
C ASP A 119 -4.55 -6.26 -0.01
N LEU A 120 -5.54 -6.34 -0.89
CA LEU A 120 -6.31 -5.21 -1.40
C LEU A 120 -7.77 -5.28 -0.95
N SER A 121 -8.07 -6.01 0.13
CA SER A 121 -9.43 -6.18 0.60
C SER A 121 -10.07 -4.84 0.99
N TYR A 122 -11.38 -4.70 0.79
CA TYR A 122 -12.14 -3.51 1.17
C TYR A 122 -11.56 -2.22 0.55
N ASN A 123 -11.24 -2.29 -0.74
CA ASN A 123 -10.97 -1.14 -1.60
C ASN A 123 -12.14 -0.92 -2.56
N ASN A 124 -11.95 -0.06 -3.56
CA ASN A 124 -12.98 0.33 -4.51
C ASN A 124 -12.72 -0.22 -5.93
N ILE A 125 -11.97 -1.32 -6.05
CA ILE A 125 -11.62 -1.91 -7.35
C ILE A 125 -12.88 -2.45 -8.03
N SER A 126 -13.23 -1.90 -9.20
CA SER A 126 -14.45 -2.27 -9.93
C SER A 126 -14.18 -2.87 -11.30
N ASP A 127 -13.14 -2.42 -11.98
CA ASP A 127 -12.82 -2.92 -13.31
C ASP A 127 -11.98 -4.20 -13.22
N ALA A 128 -12.61 -5.30 -13.62
CA ALA A 128 -11.98 -6.60 -13.66
C ALA A 128 -11.29 -6.90 -15.00
N SER A 129 -11.64 -6.16 -16.05
CA SER A 129 -11.18 -6.45 -17.43
C SER A 129 -9.69 -6.23 -17.57
N THR A 130 -9.15 -5.29 -16.79
CA THR A 130 -7.73 -4.93 -16.76
C THR A 130 -6.92 -5.74 -15.74
N LEU A 131 -7.56 -6.44 -14.78
CA LEU A 131 -6.83 -7.20 -13.74
C LEU A 131 -5.82 -8.18 -14.32
N SER A 132 -6.15 -8.85 -15.43
CA SER A 132 -5.26 -9.79 -16.12
C SER A 132 -3.94 -9.16 -16.56
N THR A 133 -3.99 -7.97 -17.15
CA THR A 133 -2.78 -7.27 -17.61
C THR A 133 -2.06 -6.64 -16.44
N GLN A 134 -2.80 -6.11 -15.47
CA GLN A 134 -2.26 -5.45 -14.29
C GLN A 134 -1.45 -6.40 -13.39
N LEU A 135 -1.91 -7.64 -13.22
CA LEU A 135 -1.24 -8.64 -12.39
C LEU A 135 0.13 -9.05 -12.92
N THR A 136 0.44 -8.84 -14.20
CA THR A 136 1.77 -9.12 -14.78
C THR A 136 2.89 -8.29 -14.12
N ARG A 137 2.54 -7.18 -13.47
CA ARG A 137 3.46 -6.34 -12.69
C ARG A 137 3.90 -6.95 -11.36
N PHE A 138 3.28 -8.07 -10.97
CA PHE A 138 3.60 -8.83 -9.77
C PHE A 138 3.96 -10.28 -10.15
N PRO A 139 5.05 -10.50 -10.89
CA PRO A 139 5.40 -11.80 -11.47
C PRO A 139 5.62 -12.90 -10.42
N ASN A 140 5.98 -12.53 -9.19
CA ASN A 140 6.24 -13.45 -8.09
C ASN A 140 5.08 -13.54 -7.07
N LEU A 141 3.91 -12.98 -7.40
CA LEU A 141 2.77 -12.96 -6.49
C LEU A 141 2.23 -14.38 -6.28
N THR A 142 2.15 -14.78 -5.02
CA THR A 142 1.66 -16.10 -4.58
C THR A 142 0.31 -16.02 -3.87
N ALA A 143 0.00 -14.88 -3.24
CA ALA A 143 -1.24 -14.65 -2.53
C ALA A 143 -1.81 -13.25 -2.82
N LEU A 144 -3.08 -13.21 -3.19
CA LEU A 144 -3.83 -11.97 -3.45
C LEU A 144 -5.21 -12.02 -2.80
N SER A 145 -5.56 -10.98 -2.05
CA SER A 145 -6.94 -10.77 -1.58
C SER A 145 -7.58 -9.56 -2.25
N LEU A 146 -8.76 -9.78 -2.84
CA LEU A 146 -9.62 -8.76 -3.44
C LEU A 146 -11.01 -8.74 -2.78
N ARG A 147 -11.17 -9.34 -1.59
CA ARG A 147 -12.41 -9.36 -0.82
C ARG A 147 -13.00 -7.96 -0.64
N GLY A 148 -14.32 -7.80 -0.69
CA GLY A 148 -14.98 -6.52 -0.39
C GLY A 148 -14.70 -5.40 -1.40
N ASN A 149 -14.16 -5.70 -2.58
CA ASN A 149 -14.10 -4.79 -3.71
C ASN A 149 -15.40 -4.86 -4.54
N ARG A 150 -15.50 -4.03 -5.59
CA ARG A 150 -16.68 -3.90 -6.48
C ARG A 150 -16.55 -4.70 -7.78
N ILE A 151 -15.80 -5.81 -7.75
CA ILE A 151 -15.43 -6.59 -8.94
C ILE A 151 -16.56 -7.56 -9.30
N SER A 152 -17.37 -7.22 -10.31
CA SER A 152 -18.58 -7.98 -10.70
C SER A 152 -18.33 -9.32 -11.39
N ALA A 153 -17.26 -9.49 -12.16
CA ALA A 153 -16.89 -10.73 -12.84
C ALA A 153 -15.42 -10.66 -13.23
N ILE A 154 -14.63 -11.73 -13.10
CA ILE A 154 -13.28 -11.78 -13.70
C ILE A 154 -13.37 -12.76 -14.86
N GLN A 155 -13.32 -12.25 -16.09
CA GLN A 155 -13.36 -13.09 -17.28
C GLN A 155 -11.94 -13.45 -17.70
N ASN A 156 -11.64 -14.75 -17.75
CA ASN A 156 -10.37 -15.31 -18.22
C ASN A 156 -9.12 -14.61 -17.65
N PRO A 157 -8.94 -14.59 -16.32
CA PRO A 157 -7.79 -13.90 -15.75
C PRO A 157 -6.48 -14.55 -16.20
N LYS A 158 -5.58 -13.76 -16.80
CA LYS A 158 -4.17 -14.14 -16.89
C LYS A 158 -3.54 -13.91 -15.53
N LEU A 159 -3.56 -14.93 -14.69
CA LEU A 159 -2.96 -14.88 -13.36
C LEU A 159 -1.44 -15.05 -13.48
N PRO A 160 -0.66 -14.48 -12.54
CA PRO A 160 0.77 -14.79 -12.41
C PRO A 160 0.95 -16.31 -12.27
N PRO A 161 1.95 -16.92 -12.92
CA PRO A 161 2.12 -18.37 -12.94
C PRO A 161 2.36 -18.98 -11.55
N GLY A 162 2.87 -18.19 -10.60
CA GLY A 162 3.10 -18.59 -9.22
C GLY A 162 1.94 -18.35 -8.25
N LEU A 163 0.78 -17.85 -8.72
CA LEU A 163 -0.33 -17.51 -7.82
C LEU A 163 -0.97 -18.79 -7.24
N GLN A 164 -0.86 -18.96 -5.92
CA GLN A 164 -1.36 -20.12 -5.19
C GLN A 164 -2.69 -19.84 -4.48
N SER A 165 -2.92 -18.58 -4.09
CA SER A 165 -4.13 -18.18 -3.37
C SER A 165 -4.71 -16.89 -3.96
N LEU A 166 -5.99 -16.93 -4.30
CA LEU A 166 -6.78 -15.77 -4.72
C LEU A 166 -8.09 -15.77 -3.93
N THR A 167 -8.25 -14.79 -3.04
CA THR A 167 -9.50 -14.61 -2.30
C THR A 167 -10.33 -13.51 -2.95
N LYS A 168 -11.56 -13.85 -3.35
CA LYS A 168 -12.56 -12.91 -3.86
C LYS A 168 -13.89 -13.20 -3.19
N THR A 169 -14.65 -12.16 -2.83
CA THR A 169 -16.01 -12.33 -2.33
C THR A 169 -17.00 -12.14 -3.46
N PHE A 170 -17.68 -13.21 -3.83
CA PHE A 170 -18.99 -13.14 -4.48
C PHE A 170 -20.04 -13.66 -3.49
N THR A 171 -21.10 -12.90 -3.31
CA THR A 171 -22.42 -13.43 -2.95
C THR A 171 -23.22 -13.55 -4.24
N PHE A 172 -23.65 -14.76 -4.55
CA PHE A 172 -24.58 -15.05 -5.62
C PHE A 172 -25.89 -14.26 -5.41
N ARG A 173 -26.42 -13.66 -6.46
CA ARG A 173 -27.86 -13.62 -6.71
C ARG A 173 -28.09 -14.17 -8.09
#